data_AF-A0AAD6IQQ1-F1
#
_entry.id   AF-A0AAD6IQQ1-F1
#
_cell.length_a   1.000
_cell.length_b   1.000
_cell.length_c   1.000
_cell.angle_alpha   90.00
_cell.angle_beta   90.00
_cell.angle_gamma   90.00
#
_symmetry.space_group_name_H-M   'P 1'
#
loop_
_entity.id
_entity.type
_entity.pdbx_description
1 polymer ?
#
loop_
_entity_poly.entity_id
_entity_poly.type
_entity_poly.pdbx_seq_one_letter_code
_entity_poly.pdbx_strand_id
1 'polypeptide(L)'
;MDAGARSGSFRRQHDASRAPLTTNHPLDPTKEDSGRRLPLNAMGWLWSSSKAPDGDKSSSSSETKDFSNLDRSLEEYLKSSTPQDIQPTAPVPEIEKPVLKVVSQVEKSKPRESVAREYGEQPAPHSQSAYGDRYADYWASYKGPDANKIDSPDVRIKEYLAGYKQMVKDMKAAAAENCSIEEIELHHCYNHGSMWQKMRMCTEENQRLSKCITQQTEFLKALGYLADPWRDPALTEKMQMHADRLYRQQQALDAATKSAVKEGRSVEEAVARIKADFASQSAARNPTNEQSS
;
A
#
# COMPACT_ATOMS: atom_id res chain seq x y z
N MET A 1 -50.13 -59.13 -3.68
CA MET A 1 -48.71 -58.71 -3.68
C MET A 1 -48.61 -57.57 -2.68
N ASP A 2 -48.28 -57.95 -1.45
CA ASP A 2 -48.11 -57.10 -0.28
C ASP A 2 -46.74 -56.40 -0.25
N ALA A 3 -46.72 -55.14 0.17
CA ALA A 3 -45.66 -54.50 0.95
C ALA A 3 -46.13 -53.07 1.29
N GLY A 4 -46.24 -52.58 2.52
CA GLY A 4 -45.62 -53.02 3.77
C GLY A 4 -44.99 -51.80 4.45
N ALA A 5 -45.81 -50.90 5.02
CA ALA A 5 -45.36 -49.77 5.82
C ALA A 5 -44.80 -50.26 7.17
N ARG A 6 -43.57 -49.86 7.52
CA ARG A 6 -43.00 -50.12 8.85
C ARG A 6 -42.77 -48.80 9.59
N SER A 7 -43.62 -48.59 10.57
CA SER A 7 -43.46 -47.64 11.68
C SER A 7 -42.43 -48.19 12.66
N GLY A 8 -41.39 -47.41 12.96
CA GLY A 8 -40.34 -47.74 13.93
C GLY A 8 -40.45 -46.84 15.15
N SER A 9 -41.15 -47.32 16.17
CA SER A 9 -41.24 -46.71 17.50
C SER A 9 -40.18 -47.36 18.39
N PHE A 10 -39.21 -46.59 18.90
CA PHE A 10 -38.30 -47.05 19.95
C PHE A 10 -38.42 -46.15 21.17
N ARG A 11 -38.82 -46.76 22.29
CA ARG A 11 -39.02 -46.16 23.61
C ARG A 11 -38.20 -47.00 24.60
N ARG A 12 -37.72 -46.34 25.66
CA ARG A 12 -37.03 -46.86 26.88
C ARG A 12 -35.50 -46.93 26.74
N GLN A 13 -34.69 -46.60 27.74
CA GLN A 13 -34.95 -46.29 29.15
C GLN A 13 -33.69 -45.59 29.73
N HIS A 14 -33.96 -44.82 30.78
CA HIS A 14 -33.07 -44.33 31.83
C HIS A 14 -31.76 -45.09 32.04
N ASP A 15 -30.67 -44.34 32.24
CA ASP A 15 -29.92 -44.54 33.48
C ASP A 15 -29.27 -43.24 33.97
N ALA A 16 -29.36 -43.06 35.29
CA ALA A 16 -28.88 -41.92 36.04
C ALA A 16 -27.58 -42.32 36.74
N SER A 17 -26.58 -41.44 36.76
CA SER A 17 -25.54 -41.47 37.79
C SER A 17 -24.97 -40.06 38.05
N ARG A 18 -25.51 -39.47 39.12
CA ARG A 18 -24.85 -38.65 40.15
C ARG A 18 -23.47 -39.26 40.52
N ALA A 19 -22.41 -38.59 40.96
CA ALA A 19 -22.08 -37.28 41.57
C ALA A 19 -20.50 -37.20 41.60
N PRO A 20 -19.79 -36.31 42.34
CA PRO A 20 -20.22 -35.16 43.14
C PRO A 20 -19.46 -33.83 42.90
N LEU A 21 -20.12 -32.79 43.38
CA LEU A 21 -19.58 -31.47 43.70
C LEU A 21 -18.54 -31.55 44.82
N THR A 22 -17.44 -30.82 44.67
CA THR A 22 -16.66 -30.31 45.81
C THR A 22 -16.57 -28.80 45.70
N THR A 23 -17.44 -28.13 46.45
CA THR A 23 -17.29 -26.76 46.92
C THR A 23 -16.11 -26.67 47.89
N ASN A 24 -15.24 -25.67 47.71
CA ASN A 24 -14.51 -25.02 48.80
C ASN A 24 -14.19 -23.57 48.39
N HIS A 25 -14.61 -22.64 49.25
CA HIS A 25 -14.35 -21.19 49.31
C HIS A 25 -14.36 -20.85 50.82
N PRO A 26 -13.93 -19.66 51.29
CA PRO A 26 -12.78 -18.80 50.99
C PRO A 26 -12.02 -18.42 52.30
N LEU A 27 -11.30 -17.27 52.33
CA LEU A 27 -10.54 -16.59 53.42
C LEU A 27 -9.01 -16.81 53.30
N ASP A 28 -8.11 -15.82 53.42
CA ASP A 28 -8.15 -14.36 53.54
C ASP A 28 -6.71 -13.83 53.26
N PRO A 29 -6.49 -12.53 53.01
CA PRO A 29 -5.22 -11.94 52.61
C PRO A 29 -4.39 -11.51 53.84
N THR A 30 -3.05 -11.57 53.73
CA THR A 30 -2.03 -10.66 54.32
C THR A 30 -0.71 -11.38 54.62
N LYS A 31 0.32 -11.07 53.83
CA LYS A 31 1.77 -11.01 54.15
C LYS A 31 2.49 -10.73 52.83
N GLU A 32 2.82 -9.49 52.51
CA GLU A 32 4.13 -8.89 52.83
C GLU A 32 5.27 -9.91 52.73
N ASP A 33 5.89 -9.97 51.56
CA ASP A 33 7.33 -10.16 51.49
C ASP A 33 7.92 -9.21 50.45
N SER A 34 9.04 -8.63 50.85
CA SER A 34 9.70 -7.48 50.25
C SER A 34 10.80 -7.98 49.34
N GLY A 35 10.68 -7.74 48.04
CA GLY A 35 11.70 -8.17 47.08
C GLY A 35 11.62 -7.45 45.74
N ARG A 36 12.42 -6.39 45.59
CA ARG A 36 12.96 -5.81 44.35
C ARG A 36 12.00 -5.73 43.15
N ARG A 37 11.32 -4.58 43.01
CA ARG A 37 10.77 -4.12 41.72
C ARG A 37 11.89 -3.52 40.88
N LEU A 38 12.30 -4.23 39.83
CA LEU A 38 12.97 -3.66 38.66
C LEU A 38 11.88 -3.22 37.67
N PRO A 39 11.90 -1.99 37.14
CA PRO A 39 10.84 -1.52 36.25
C PRO A 39 10.94 -2.19 34.87
N LEU A 40 9.93 -3.00 34.55
CA LEU A 40 9.57 -3.43 33.20
C LEU A 40 8.98 -2.22 32.44
N ASN A 41 9.85 -1.40 31.86
CA ASN A 41 9.50 -0.52 30.76
C ASN A 41 10.26 -1.03 29.52
N ALA A 42 9.61 -1.89 28.74
CA ALA A 42 10.12 -2.31 27.46
C ALA A 42 8.94 -2.58 26.50
N MET A 43 9.10 -2.06 25.28
CA MET A 43 8.29 -2.31 24.07
C MET A 43 7.00 -1.50 23.93
N GLY A 44 7.16 -0.17 23.88
CA GLY A 44 6.11 0.76 23.44
C GLY A 44 6.68 1.88 22.56
N TRP A 45 7.56 1.55 21.62
CA TRP A 45 8.25 2.53 20.78
C TRP A 45 8.32 2.02 19.33
N LEU A 46 7.21 2.15 18.61
CA LEU A 46 7.15 2.43 17.16
C LEU A 46 5.67 2.71 16.83
N TRP A 47 5.35 3.96 16.48
CA TRP A 47 4.00 4.50 16.17
C TRP A 47 3.14 4.96 17.35
N SER A 48 3.46 6.15 17.89
CA SER A 48 2.40 7.08 18.30
C SER A 48 2.92 8.51 18.29
N SER A 49 2.31 9.32 17.42
CA SER A 49 2.49 10.77 17.36
C SER A 49 1.95 11.41 18.63
N SER A 50 2.80 12.19 19.29
CA SER A 50 2.63 12.96 20.51
C SER A 50 1.29 13.71 20.67
N LYS A 51 0.71 13.64 21.88
CA LYS A 51 0.31 14.81 22.71
C LYS A 51 -0.33 14.40 24.04
N ALA A 52 0.26 14.85 25.15
CA ALA A 52 -0.42 15.39 26.34
C ALA A 52 0.60 16.12 27.23
N PRO A 53 0.18 17.01 28.14
CA PRO A 53 0.80 18.32 28.37
C PRO A 53 1.75 18.35 29.57
N ASP A 54 2.64 19.36 29.61
CA ASP A 54 2.78 20.31 30.73
C ASP A 54 4.05 21.15 30.58
N GLY A 55 3.95 22.42 30.99
CA GLY A 55 5.04 23.13 31.68
C GLY A 55 6.25 23.63 30.88
N ASP A 56 6.30 24.94 30.72
CA ASP A 56 7.49 25.80 30.88
C ASP A 56 8.62 25.84 29.81
N LYS A 57 8.52 26.90 28.99
CA LYS A 57 9.57 27.87 28.59
C LYS A 57 11.05 27.46 28.76
N SER A 58 11.81 27.40 27.66
CA SER A 58 12.53 28.54 27.04
C SER A 58 13.71 28.12 26.14
N SER A 59 13.76 28.76 24.96
CA SER A 59 14.91 29.16 24.12
C SER A 59 16.11 28.21 23.91
N SER A 60 16.31 27.80 22.64
CA SER A 60 17.37 28.36 21.76
C SER A 60 17.85 27.30 20.75
N SER A 61 17.77 27.66 19.47
CA SER A 61 18.27 26.91 18.32
C SER A 61 19.79 27.05 18.17
N SER A 62 20.53 25.94 18.14
CA SER A 62 21.67 25.76 17.24
C SER A 62 22.02 24.28 17.16
N GLU A 63 21.87 23.73 15.96
CA GLU A 63 22.16 22.36 15.57
C GLU A 63 23.64 22.00 15.77
N THR A 64 23.88 20.70 15.95
CA THR A 64 25.14 19.94 16.11
C THR A 64 25.37 19.39 17.52
N LYS A 65 25.45 18.04 17.59
CA LYS A 65 25.54 17.15 18.77
C LYS A 65 24.13 16.72 19.25
N ASP A 66 23.67 15.52 18.91
CA ASP A 66 24.25 14.27 19.41
C ASP A 66 24.09 13.11 18.41
N PHE A 67 25.17 12.76 17.71
CA PHE A 67 25.31 11.47 17.02
C PHE A 67 26.20 10.50 17.79
N SER A 68 26.45 10.78 19.08
CA SER A 68 27.42 10.08 19.92
C SER A 68 27.00 8.66 20.34
N ASN A 69 25.90 8.13 19.80
CA ASN A 69 25.37 6.79 20.09
C ASN A 69 25.05 5.98 18.82
N LEU A 70 25.77 6.19 17.71
CA LEU A 70 25.73 5.24 16.59
C LEU A 70 26.77 4.14 16.79
N ASP A 71 26.40 2.91 16.46
CA ASP A 71 27.32 1.77 16.38
C ASP A 71 28.44 2.07 15.38
N ARG A 72 29.68 1.73 15.74
CA ARG A 72 30.90 2.07 14.99
C ARG A 72 30.86 1.57 13.54
N SER A 73 30.15 0.45 13.30
CA SER A 73 29.93 -0.12 11.97
C SER A 73 29.04 0.75 11.07
N LEU A 74 28.07 1.45 11.66
CA LEU A 74 27.14 2.35 10.97
C LEU A 74 27.79 3.70 10.63
N GLU A 75 28.67 4.19 11.49
CA GLU A 75 29.45 5.39 11.18
C GLU A 75 30.35 5.20 9.96
N GLU A 76 31.03 4.05 9.87
CA GLU A 76 31.90 3.74 8.72
C GLU A 76 31.09 3.61 7.44
N TYR A 77 29.91 2.98 7.48
CA TYR A 77 29.04 2.89 6.32
C TYR A 77 28.51 4.26 5.88
N LEU A 78 28.07 5.11 6.81
CA LEU A 78 27.58 6.46 6.51
C LEU A 78 28.68 7.36 5.96
N LYS A 79 29.88 7.33 6.55
CA LYS A 79 31.04 8.07 6.02
C LYS A 79 31.49 7.55 4.65
N SER A 80 31.30 6.26 4.36
CA SER A 80 31.62 5.67 3.06
C SER A 80 30.57 5.92 1.98
N SER A 81 29.31 6.14 2.37
CA SER A 81 28.16 6.27 1.46
C SER A 81 27.67 7.70 1.26
N THR A 82 28.20 8.68 2.01
CA THR A 82 27.99 10.10 1.69
C THR A 82 28.62 10.41 0.34
N PRO A 83 27.83 10.77 -0.69
CA PRO A 83 28.36 11.17 -1.98
C PRO A 83 29.26 12.39 -1.77
N GLN A 84 30.52 12.31 -2.21
CA GLN A 84 31.36 13.50 -2.27
C GLN A 84 30.71 14.49 -3.25
N ASP A 85 30.57 15.73 -2.79
CA ASP A 85 30.02 16.85 -3.54
C ASP A 85 30.92 17.12 -4.76
N ILE A 86 30.54 16.57 -5.92
CA ILE A 86 31.24 16.82 -7.17
C ILE A 86 30.85 18.23 -7.61
N GLN A 87 31.70 19.21 -7.30
CA GLN A 87 31.65 20.51 -7.96
C GLN A 87 31.86 20.31 -9.47
N PRO A 88 30.90 20.69 -10.34
CA PRO A 88 31.12 20.62 -11.77
C PRO A 88 31.98 21.81 -12.22
N THR A 89 33.28 21.57 -12.38
CA THR A 89 34.15 22.42 -13.19
C THR A 89 34.15 21.89 -14.63
N ALA A 90 33.73 22.76 -15.55
CA ALA A 90 33.60 22.69 -17.01
C ALA A 90 34.74 21.92 -17.77
N PRO A 91 34.61 21.55 -19.07
CA PRO A 91 33.78 22.15 -20.12
C PRO A 91 33.01 21.19 -21.06
N VAL A 92 32.05 21.78 -21.76
CA VAL A 92 31.20 21.21 -22.83
C VAL A 92 32.05 20.80 -24.04
N PRO A 93 32.05 19.52 -24.46
CA PRO A 93 32.42 19.16 -25.82
C PRO A 93 31.24 19.44 -26.76
N GLU A 94 31.52 20.26 -27.76
CA GLU A 94 30.68 20.64 -28.88
C GLU A 94 30.23 19.40 -29.68
N ILE A 95 28.93 19.11 -29.68
CA ILE A 95 28.33 18.09 -30.54
C ILE A 95 27.69 18.82 -31.73
N GLU A 96 28.26 18.58 -32.90
CA GLU A 96 27.82 19.08 -34.19
C GLU A 96 26.39 18.62 -34.52
N LYS A 97 25.56 19.56 -34.99
CA LYS A 97 24.19 19.35 -35.43
C LYS A 97 24.16 18.63 -36.80
N PRO A 98 23.45 17.50 -36.95
CA PRO A 98 23.04 17.05 -38.27
C PRO A 98 21.78 17.80 -38.73
N VAL A 99 21.94 18.54 -39.83
CA VAL A 99 20.90 19.25 -40.58
C VAL A 99 19.93 18.24 -41.20
N LEU A 100 18.68 18.21 -40.74
CA LEU A 100 17.58 17.57 -41.46
C LEU A 100 17.01 18.57 -42.49
N LYS A 101 17.28 18.30 -43.77
CA LYS A 101 16.54 18.86 -44.90
C LYS A 101 15.16 18.23 -44.92
N VAL A 102 14.11 19.00 -44.64
CA VAL A 102 12.74 18.65 -45.02
C VAL A 102 12.28 19.63 -46.10
N VAL A 103 11.92 19.03 -47.22
CA VAL A 103 11.51 19.64 -48.47
C VAL A 103 10.18 20.36 -48.27
N SER A 104 10.17 21.63 -48.67
CA SER A 104 8.97 22.44 -48.83
C SER A 104 8.17 21.91 -50.03
N GLN A 105 6.95 21.41 -49.80
CA GLN A 105 5.94 21.26 -50.85
C GLN A 105 4.79 22.22 -50.54
N VAL A 106 4.78 23.32 -51.32
CA VAL A 106 3.69 24.27 -51.42
C VAL A 106 2.72 23.74 -52.46
N GLU A 107 1.55 23.25 -52.04
CA GLU A 107 0.40 23.14 -52.93
C GLU A 107 -0.61 24.26 -52.63
N LYS A 108 -0.78 25.12 -53.63
CA LYS A 108 -1.81 26.15 -53.71
C LYS A 108 -3.17 25.49 -53.93
N SER A 109 -4.12 25.73 -53.04
CA SER A 109 -5.55 25.71 -53.40
C SER A 109 -6.29 26.88 -52.74
N LYS A 110 -7.06 27.60 -53.57
CA LYS A 110 -7.82 28.82 -53.26
C LYS A 110 -8.76 28.70 -52.04
N PRO A 111 -9.09 29.81 -51.36
CA PRO A 111 -10.12 29.83 -50.32
C PRO A 111 -11.53 29.77 -50.93
N ARG A 112 -12.40 28.94 -50.34
CA ARG A 112 -13.85 29.00 -50.53
C ARG A 112 -14.43 29.86 -49.42
N GLU A 113 -15.13 30.90 -49.83
CA GLU A 113 -15.80 31.89 -49.00
C GLU A 113 -17.13 31.37 -48.41
N SER A 114 -17.56 32.00 -47.31
CA SER A 114 -18.79 31.82 -46.50
C SER A 114 -18.72 30.66 -45.47
N VAL A 115 -18.98 30.86 -44.18
CA VAL A 115 -19.95 31.75 -43.51
C VAL A 115 -19.37 32.27 -42.18
N ALA A 116 -19.54 33.56 -41.93
CA ALA A 116 -19.18 34.22 -40.67
C ALA A 116 -20.01 33.66 -39.50
N ARG A 117 -19.33 33.14 -38.48
CA ARG A 117 -19.89 32.93 -37.15
C ARG A 117 -19.24 33.95 -36.24
N GLU A 118 -19.97 35.02 -35.98
CA GLU A 118 -19.62 36.11 -35.07
C GLU A 118 -19.65 35.57 -33.63
N TYR A 119 -18.52 35.01 -33.21
CA TYR A 119 -18.11 34.93 -31.82
C TYR A 119 -16.75 35.59 -31.77
N GLY A 120 -16.63 36.65 -30.95
CA GLY A 120 -15.45 37.52 -30.87
C GLY A 120 -14.15 36.73 -30.85
N GLU A 121 -13.56 36.58 -32.02
CA GLU A 121 -12.27 35.97 -32.23
C GLU A 121 -11.26 36.99 -31.70
N GLN A 122 -10.49 36.60 -30.68
CA GLN A 122 -9.46 37.49 -30.16
C GLN A 122 -8.57 37.92 -31.33
N PRO A 123 -8.34 39.23 -31.51
CA PRO A 123 -7.58 39.73 -32.65
C PRO A 123 -6.24 38.98 -32.70
N ALA A 124 -5.93 38.44 -33.87
CA ALA A 124 -4.72 37.66 -34.06
C ALA A 124 -3.51 38.46 -33.55
N PRO A 125 -2.57 37.85 -32.81
CA PRO A 125 -1.60 38.59 -32.01
C PRO A 125 -0.72 39.57 -32.81
N HIS A 126 -0.57 39.36 -34.12
CA HIS A 126 0.11 40.28 -35.04
C HIS A 126 -0.65 41.60 -35.27
N SER A 127 -1.99 41.63 -35.16
CA SER A 127 -2.79 42.84 -35.39
C SER A 127 -2.67 43.86 -34.26
N GLN A 128 -2.12 43.46 -33.11
CA GLN A 128 -1.75 44.36 -32.00
C GLN A 128 -0.33 44.92 -32.15
N SER A 129 0.44 44.44 -33.13
CA SER A 129 1.82 44.87 -33.37
C SER A 129 1.85 46.09 -34.29
N ALA A 130 2.62 47.11 -33.91
CA ALA A 130 2.89 48.28 -34.77
C ALA A 130 3.65 47.93 -36.07
N TYR A 131 4.15 46.69 -36.19
CA TYR A 131 4.91 46.21 -37.33
C TYR A 131 4.06 45.50 -38.40
N GLY A 132 2.74 45.39 -38.19
CA GLY A 132 1.81 44.73 -39.11
C GLY A 132 2.17 43.28 -39.41
N ASP A 133 1.95 42.85 -40.66
CA ASP A 133 2.11 41.46 -41.09
C ASP A 133 3.57 41.03 -41.34
N ARG A 134 4.55 41.93 -41.19
CA ARG A 134 5.96 41.63 -41.52
C ARG A 134 6.58 40.52 -40.69
N TYR A 135 5.99 40.22 -39.53
CA TYR A 135 6.44 39.16 -38.63
C TYR A 135 5.33 38.11 -38.42
N ALA A 136 4.39 37.97 -39.37
CA ALA A 136 3.27 37.02 -39.26
C ALA A 136 3.74 35.60 -38.92
N ASP A 137 4.82 35.12 -39.56
CA ASP A 137 5.39 33.79 -39.30
C ASP A 137 5.92 33.65 -37.86
N TYR A 138 6.47 34.73 -37.29
CA TYR A 138 6.94 34.74 -35.89
C TYR A 138 5.76 34.71 -34.92
N TRP A 139 4.73 35.52 -35.17
CA TRP A 139 3.51 35.54 -34.37
C TRP A 139 2.70 34.24 -34.47
N ALA A 140 2.78 33.50 -35.59
CA ALA A 140 2.14 32.19 -35.74
C ALA A 140 2.71 31.14 -34.77
N SER A 141 4.00 31.24 -34.44
CA SER A 141 4.67 30.40 -33.44
C SER A 141 4.67 30.98 -32.03
N TYR A 142 4.27 32.24 -31.87
CA TYR A 142 4.28 32.94 -30.59
C TYR A 142 3.17 32.44 -29.67
N LYS A 143 3.59 31.66 -28.68
CA LYS A 143 2.76 31.29 -27.55
C LYS A 143 2.85 32.41 -26.51
N GLY A 144 1.79 33.22 -26.41
CA GLY A 144 1.70 34.35 -25.50
C GLY A 144 1.93 33.98 -24.02
N PRO A 145 1.97 34.96 -23.10
CA PRO A 145 2.27 34.72 -21.69
C PRO A 145 1.31 33.71 -21.02
N ASP A 146 0.08 33.58 -21.54
CA ASP A 146 -0.90 32.59 -21.08
C ASP A 146 -0.55 31.15 -21.44
N ALA A 147 0.16 30.92 -22.55
CA ALA A 147 0.57 29.58 -22.98
C ALA A 147 1.77 29.05 -22.18
N ASN A 148 2.48 29.94 -21.48
CA ASN A 148 3.54 29.62 -20.52
C ASN A 148 3.10 29.90 -19.08
N LYS A 149 1.79 29.97 -18.80
CA LYS A 149 1.30 29.95 -17.42
C LYS A 149 1.69 28.60 -16.81
N ILE A 150 2.86 28.59 -16.19
CA ILE A 150 3.25 27.57 -15.24
C ILE A 150 2.18 27.65 -14.17
N ASP A 151 1.31 26.63 -14.11
CA ASP A 151 0.38 26.47 -13.01
C ASP A 151 1.12 26.75 -11.70
N SER A 152 0.49 27.53 -10.81
CA SER A 152 1.13 27.83 -9.54
C SER A 152 1.57 26.51 -8.90
N PRO A 153 2.71 26.48 -8.19
CA PRO A 153 3.21 25.25 -7.59
C PRO A 153 2.13 24.54 -6.76
N ASP A 154 1.23 25.29 -6.14
CA ASP A 154 0.06 24.77 -5.40
C ASP A 154 -0.91 23.96 -6.27
N VAL A 155 -1.18 24.39 -7.50
CA VAL A 155 -2.08 23.67 -8.43
C VAL A 155 -1.44 22.36 -8.88
N ARG A 156 -0.15 22.38 -9.22
CA ARG A 156 0.59 21.15 -9.59
C ARG A 156 0.65 20.15 -8.44
N ILE A 157 0.88 20.61 -7.23
CA ILE A 157 0.87 19.76 -6.03
C ILE A 157 -0.51 19.14 -5.83
N LYS A 158 -1.59 19.92 -5.99
CA LYS A 158 -2.97 19.39 -5.88
C LYS A 158 -3.27 18.32 -6.92
N GLU A 159 -2.85 18.52 -8.17
CA GLU A 159 -3.03 17.55 -9.25
C GLU A 159 -2.25 16.25 -8.96
N TYR A 160 -0.99 16.36 -8.56
CA TYR A 160 -0.19 15.21 -8.15
C TYR A 160 -0.83 14.44 -6.98
N LEU A 161 -1.30 15.15 -5.95
CA LEU A 161 -1.99 14.53 -4.82
C LEU A 161 -3.31 13.87 -5.23
N ALA A 162 -4.03 14.44 -6.19
CA ALA A 162 -5.24 13.83 -6.73
C ALA A 162 -4.91 12.53 -7.49
N GLY A 163 -3.88 12.55 -8.34
CA GLY A 163 -3.38 11.36 -9.03
C GLY A 163 -2.92 10.26 -8.06
N TYR A 164 -2.17 10.63 -7.01
CA TYR A 164 -1.74 9.70 -5.97
C TYR A 164 -2.92 9.09 -5.21
N LYS A 165 -3.91 9.89 -4.83
CA LYS A 165 -5.13 9.39 -4.16
C LYS A 165 -5.89 8.41 -5.04
N GLN A 166 -5.98 8.70 -6.34
CA GLN A 166 -6.64 7.83 -7.30
C GLN A 166 -5.89 6.51 -7.44
N MET A 167 -4.56 6.55 -7.59
CA MET A 167 -3.73 5.35 -7.61
C MET A 167 -3.92 4.49 -6.35
N VAL A 168 -3.92 5.11 -5.15
CA VAL A 168 -4.15 4.38 -3.90
C VAL A 168 -5.56 3.79 -3.83
N LYS A 169 -6.57 4.49 -4.37
CA LYS A 169 -7.94 3.97 -4.45
C LYS A 169 -8.01 2.75 -5.36
N ASP A 170 -7.35 2.78 -6.50
CA ASP A 170 -7.33 1.67 -7.46
C ASP A 170 -6.53 0.48 -6.93
N MET A 171 -5.42 0.73 -6.22
CA MET A 171 -4.70 -0.30 -5.45
C MET A 171 -5.60 -0.95 -4.39
N LYS A 172 -6.38 -0.16 -3.64
CA LYS A 172 -7.29 -0.69 -2.63
C LYS A 172 -8.45 -1.48 -3.22
N ALA A 173 -8.95 -1.09 -4.39
CA ALA A 173 -9.96 -1.86 -5.12
C ALA A 173 -9.41 -3.23 -5.51
N ALA A 174 -8.20 -3.28 -6.09
CA ALA A 174 -7.50 -4.52 -6.38
C ALA A 174 -7.22 -5.37 -5.12
N ALA A 175 -6.87 -4.72 -4.00
CA ALA A 175 -6.68 -5.41 -2.72
C ALA A 175 -7.99 -6.02 -2.18
N ALA A 176 -9.13 -5.35 -2.38
CA ALA A 176 -10.44 -5.85 -1.94
C ALA A 176 -10.83 -7.15 -2.66
N GLU A 177 -10.50 -7.29 -3.95
CA GLU A 177 -10.72 -8.52 -4.72
C GLU A 177 -10.01 -9.73 -4.05
N ASN A 178 -8.80 -9.51 -3.54
CA ASN A 178 -8.04 -10.54 -2.82
C ASN A 178 -8.58 -10.83 -1.40
N CYS A 179 -9.28 -9.88 -0.78
CA CYS A 179 -9.80 -9.96 0.59
C CYS A 179 -11.26 -10.40 0.68
N SER A 180 -11.77 -11.05 -0.36
CA SER A 180 -13.18 -11.47 -0.44
C SER A 180 -13.60 -12.43 0.68
N ILE A 181 -12.67 -13.22 1.23
CA ILE A 181 -12.96 -14.14 2.34
C ILE A 181 -13.30 -13.35 3.61
N GLU A 182 -12.50 -12.34 3.92
CA GLU A 182 -12.69 -11.44 5.05
C GLU A 182 -13.96 -10.60 4.89
N GLU A 183 -14.31 -10.20 3.66
CA GLU A 183 -15.58 -9.55 3.36
C GLU A 183 -16.79 -10.47 3.64
N ILE A 184 -16.69 -11.75 3.25
CA ILE A 184 -17.72 -12.75 3.55
C ILE A 184 -17.86 -12.94 5.06
N GLU A 185 -16.77 -13.01 5.82
CA GLU A 185 -16.81 -13.12 7.29
C GLU A 185 -17.49 -11.90 7.94
N LEU A 186 -17.17 -10.69 7.47
CA LEU A 186 -17.81 -9.47 7.94
C LEU A 186 -19.31 -9.46 7.64
N HIS A 187 -19.69 -9.80 6.40
CA HIS A 187 -21.08 -9.89 5.99
C HIS A 187 -21.83 -10.97 6.79
N HIS A 188 -21.19 -12.12 7.03
CA HIS A 188 -21.74 -13.18 7.86
C HIS A 188 -21.97 -12.71 9.30
N CYS A 189 -21.06 -11.91 9.89
CA CYS A 189 -21.27 -11.33 11.20
C CYS A 189 -22.49 -10.40 11.25
N TYR A 190 -22.69 -9.54 10.25
CA TYR A 190 -23.87 -8.67 10.21
C TYR A 190 -25.18 -9.45 10.08
N ASN A 191 -25.20 -10.53 9.31
CA ASN A 191 -26.41 -11.30 9.08
C ASN A 191 -26.69 -12.32 10.20
N HIS A 192 -25.68 -13.10 10.58
CA HIS A 192 -25.81 -14.27 11.45
C HIS A 192 -25.08 -14.13 12.80
N GLY A 193 -24.38 -13.03 13.04
CA GLY A 193 -23.64 -12.81 14.28
C GLY A 193 -24.52 -12.66 15.52
N SER A 194 -23.91 -12.83 16.69
CA SER A 194 -24.58 -12.60 17.97
C SER A 194 -25.04 -11.14 18.10
N MET A 195 -26.10 -10.90 18.89
CA MET A 195 -26.60 -9.55 19.14
C MET A 195 -25.51 -8.61 19.67
N TRP A 196 -24.59 -9.13 20.49
CA TRP A 196 -23.45 -8.38 20.99
C TRP A 196 -22.45 -7.98 19.90
N GLN A 197 -22.12 -8.91 18.99
CA GLN A 197 -21.25 -8.62 17.86
C GLN A 197 -21.85 -7.54 16.94
N LYS A 198 -23.15 -7.62 16.68
CA LYS A 198 -23.87 -6.60 15.88
C LYS A 198 -23.88 -5.24 16.58
N MET A 199 -24.11 -5.20 17.90
CA MET A 199 -24.02 -3.96 18.69
C MET A 199 -22.63 -3.33 18.66
N ARG A 200 -21.58 -4.15 18.56
CA ARG A 200 -20.19 -3.72 18.36
C ARG A 200 -19.83 -3.54 16.88
N MET A 201 -20.80 -3.49 15.97
CA MET A 201 -20.55 -3.29 14.54
C MET A 201 -19.51 -4.26 13.96
N CYS A 202 -19.50 -5.51 14.44
CA CYS A 202 -18.58 -6.55 13.97
C CYS A 202 -17.10 -6.12 13.98
N THR A 203 -16.65 -5.44 15.06
CA THR A 203 -15.30 -4.87 15.16
C THR A 203 -14.17 -5.83 14.83
N GLU A 204 -14.26 -7.10 15.24
CA GLU A 204 -13.21 -8.09 14.98
C GLU A 204 -13.07 -8.39 13.49
N GLU A 205 -14.19 -8.67 12.82
CA GLU A 205 -14.18 -8.98 11.38
C GLU A 205 -13.84 -7.74 10.54
N ASN A 206 -14.30 -6.57 10.98
CA ASN A 206 -13.93 -5.31 10.33
C ASN A 206 -12.42 -5.02 10.46
N GLN A 207 -11.81 -5.37 11.61
CA GLN A 207 -10.36 -5.27 11.78
C GLN A 207 -9.61 -6.28 10.92
N ARG A 208 -10.11 -7.50 10.74
CA ARG A 208 -9.50 -8.50 9.84
C ARG A 208 -9.51 -8.01 8.40
N LEU A 209 -10.67 -7.56 7.91
CA LEU A 209 -10.81 -6.99 6.57
C LEU A 209 -9.88 -5.79 6.36
N SER A 210 -9.86 -4.86 7.32
CA SER A 210 -8.99 -3.68 7.25
C SER A 210 -7.50 -4.05 7.21
N LYS A 211 -7.09 -5.08 7.98
CA LYS A 211 -5.71 -5.59 7.95
C LYS A 211 -5.39 -6.24 6.61
N CYS A 212 -6.29 -7.07 6.07
CA CYS A 212 -6.11 -7.68 4.75
C CYS A 212 -5.90 -6.62 3.68
N ILE A 213 -6.81 -5.64 3.58
CA ILE A 213 -6.70 -4.57 2.57
C ILE A 213 -5.40 -3.79 2.72
N THR A 214 -5.00 -3.47 3.95
CA THR A 214 -3.77 -2.71 4.21
C THR A 214 -2.53 -3.50 3.80
N GLN A 215 -2.41 -4.76 4.21
CA GLN A 215 -1.26 -5.60 3.87
C GLN A 215 -1.18 -5.88 2.36
N GLN A 216 -2.32 -6.18 1.73
CA GLN A 216 -2.41 -6.37 0.28
C GLN A 216 -2.04 -5.11 -0.50
N THR A 217 -2.48 -3.93 -0.04
CA THR A 217 -2.10 -2.65 -0.67
C THR A 217 -0.58 -2.44 -0.60
N GLU A 218 0.06 -2.74 0.52
CA GLU A 218 1.52 -2.65 0.65
C GLU A 218 2.25 -3.68 -0.23
N PHE A 219 1.73 -4.91 -0.37
CA PHE A 219 2.29 -5.89 -1.29
C PHE A 219 2.17 -5.45 -2.75
N LEU A 220 1.00 -4.98 -3.17
CA LEU A 220 0.78 -4.45 -4.52
C LEU A 220 1.71 -3.27 -4.81
N LYS A 221 1.88 -2.38 -3.83
CA LYS A 221 2.82 -1.26 -3.93
C LYS A 221 4.26 -1.73 -4.07
N ALA A 222 4.70 -2.71 -3.27
CA ALA A 222 6.04 -3.28 -3.34
C ALA A 222 6.30 -4.00 -4.68
N LEU A 223 5.28 -4.60 -5.28
CA LEU A 223 5.36 -5.24 -6.59
C LEU A 223 5.30 -4.24 -7.77
N GLY A 224 5.07 -2.95 -7.49
CA GLY A 224 4.96 -1.92 -8.52
C GLY A 224 3.63 -1.94 -9.29
N TYR A 225 2.54 -2.40 -8.65
CA TYR A 225 1.20 -2.34 -9.22
C TYR A 225 0.84 -0.89 -9.56
N LEU A 226 0.35 -0.62 -10.77
CA LEU A 226 0.05 0.72 -11.32
C LEU A 226 1.25 1.68 -11.45
N ALA A 227 2.49 1.24 -11.22
CA ALA A 227 3.67 2.09 -11.43
C ALA A 227 3.93 2.37 -12.92
N ASP A 228 3.48 1.48 -13.80
CA ASP A 228 3.68 1.54 -15.25
C ASP A 228 2.33 1.51 -15.97
N PRO A 229 1.87 2.63 -16.55
CA PRO A 229 0.59 2.73 -17.25
C PRO A 229 0.49 1.84 -18.50
N TRP A 230 1.62 1.40 -19.05
CA TRP A 230 1.68 0.64 -20.30
C TRP A 230 1.88 -0.86 -20.05
N ARG A 231 1.76 -1.31 -18.80
CA ARG A 231 1.91 -2.71 -18.42
C ARG A 231 0.81 -3.57 -19.01
N ASP A 232 1.19 -4.73 -19.52
CA ASP A 232 0.25 -5.76 -20.00
C ASP A 232 -0.70 -6.19 -18.87
N PRO A 233 -2.03 -6.21 -19.10
CA PRO A 233 -3.01 -6.65 -18.10
C PRO A 233 -2.76 -8.06 -17.54
N ALA A 234 -2.20 -8.98 -18.34
CA ALA A 234 -1.88 -10.32 -17.84
C ALA A 234 -0.74 -10.31 -16.80
N LEU A 235 0.17 -9.33 -16.86
CA LEU A 235 1.20 -9.15 -15.84
C LEU A 235 0.62 -8.50 -14.58
N THR A 236 -0.32 -7.56 -14.69
CA THR A 236 -0.98 -6.97 -13.52
C THR A 236 -1.81 -8.00 -12.76
N GLU A 237 -2.49 -8.91 -13.46
CA GLU A 237 -3.21 -10.03 -12.84
C GLU A 237 -2.24 -10.97 -12.10
N LYS A 238 -1.09 -11.30 -12.71
CA LYS A 238 -0.03 -12.08 -12.03
C LYS A 238 0.48 -11.39 -10.77
N MET A 239 0.61 -10.05 -10.77
CA MET A 239 0.98 -9.28 -9.58
C MET A 239 -0.08 -9.39 -8.49
N GLN A 240 -1.37 -9.27 -8.83
CA GLN A 240 -2.47 -9.43 -7.86
C GLN A 240 -2.47 -10.84 -7.25
N MET A 241 -2.33 -11.88 -8.08
CA MET A 241 -2.24 -13.28 -7.63
C MET A 241 -0.99 -13.54 -6.78
N HIS A 242 0.12 -12.84 -7.07
CA HIS A 242 1.34 -12.93 -6.27
C HIS A 242 1.18 -12.24 -4.91
N ALA A 243 0.52 -11.08 -4.87
CA ALA A 243 0.20 -10.39 -3.62
C ALA A 243 -0.67 -11.26 -2.71
N ASP A 244 -1.71 -11.92 -3.25
CA ASP A 244 -2.52 -12.88 -2.50
C ASP A 244 -1.69 -14.05 -1.94
N ARG A 245 -0.79 -14.60 -2.75
CA ARG A 245 0.11 -15.66 -2.26
C ARG A 245 0.99 -15.19 -1.11
N LEU A 246 1.62 -14.03 -1.24
CA LEU A 246 2.48 -13.45 -0.20
C LEU A 246 1.69 -13.20 1.09
N TYR A 247 0.45 -12.74 0.97
CA TYR A 247 -0.44 -12.54 2.10
C TYR A 247 -0.71 -13.82 2.88
N ARG A 248 -1.07 -14.92 2.20
CA ARG A 248 -1.30 -16.22 2.84
C ARG A 248 -0.04 -16.78 3.48
N GLN A 249 1.12 -16.56 2.86
CA GLN A 249 2.41 -16.93 3.45
C GLN A 249 2.66 -16.16 4.74
N GLN A 250 2.45 -14.83 4.73
CA GLN A 250 2.58 -14.00 5.91
C GLN A 250 1.64 -14.47 7.03
N GLN A 251 0.37 -14.73 6.73
CA GLN A 251 -0.59 -15.21 7.73
C GLN A 251 -0.15 -16.53 8.37
N ALA A 252 0.35 -17.48 7.59
CA ALA A 252 0.83 -18.77 8.10
C ALA A 252 2.05 -18.58 9.03
N LEU A 253 2.96 -17.67 8.67
CA LEU A 253 4.09 -17.30 9.53
C LEU A 253 3.62 -16.63 10.83
N ASP A 254 2.67 -15.70 10.74
CA ASP A 254 2.08 -15.03 11.91
C ASP A 254 1.35 -16.02 12.82
N ALA A 255 0.68 -17.02 12.25
CA ALA A 255 0.00 -18.06 13.02
C ALA A 255 1.01 -18.96 13.74
N ALA A 256 2.06 -19.41 13.04
CA ALA A 256 3.10 -20.27 13.58
C ALA A 256 3.94 -19.59 14.68
N THR A 257 4.27 -18.31 14.50
CA THR A 257 4.95 -17.51 15.52
C THR A 257 4.08 -17.38 16.78
N LYS A 258 2.80 -17.04 16.62
CA LYS A 258 1.86 -16.94 17.74
C LYS A 258 1.64 -18.27 18.46
N SER A 259 1.58 -19.40 17.75
CA SER A 259 1.45 -20.71 18.39
C SER A 259 2.71 -21.10 19.14
N ALA A 260 3.90 -20.92 18.54
CA ALA A 260 5.17 -21.22 19.17
C ALA A 260 5.37 -20.43 20.48
N VAL A 261 5.06 -19.12 20.46
CA VAL A 261 5.11 -18.27 21.67
C VAL A 261 4.13 -18.76 22.74
N LYS A 262 2.89 -19.13 22.37
CA LYS A 262 1.89 -19.64 23.32
C LYS A 262 2.28 -20.98 23.93
N GLU A 263 2.94 -21.84 23.16
CA GLU A 263 3.33 -23.19 23.57
C GLU A 263 4.74 -23.25 24.18
N GLY A 264 5.47 -22.14 24.21
CA GLY A 264 6.86 -22.09 24.69
C GLY A 264 7.86 -22.85 23.80
N ARG A 265 7.54 -23.04 22.51
CA ARG A 265 8.43 -23.68 21.53
C ARG A 265 9.32 -22.62 20.84
N SER A 266 10.40 -23.05 20.17
CA SER A 266 11.24 -22.14 19.37
C SER A 266 10.42 -21.52 18.23
N VAL A 267 10.45 -20.19 18.15
CA VAL A 267 9.81 -19.42 17.08
C VAL A 267 10.54 -19.62 15.76
N GLU A 268 11.87 -19.69 15.81
CA GLU A 268 12.75 -19.87 14.66
C GLU A 268 12.46 -21.19 13.97
N GLU A 269 12.32 -22.28 14.73
CA GLU A 269 12.00 -23.60 14.20
C GLU A 269 10.60 -23.64 13.56
N ALA A 270 9.60 -23.04 14.22
CA ALA A 270 8.24 -22.98 13.68
C ALA A 270 8.18 -22.19 12.37
N VAL A 271 8.86 -21.05 12.29
CA VAL A 271 8.99 -20.24 11.07
C VAL A 271 9.74 -20.98 9.98
N ALA A 272 10.84 -21.67 10.31
CA ALA A 272 11.63 -22.42 9.35
C ALA A 272 10.82 -23.55 8.68
N ARG A 273 10.00 -24.27 9.45
CA ARG A 273 9.10 -25.32 8.94
C ARG A 273 8.10 -24.76 7.92
N ILE A 274 7.39 -23.68 8.27
CA ILE A 274 6.41 -23.06 7.36
C ILE A 274 7.08 -22.52 6.08
N LYS A 275 8.28 -21.91 6.20
CA LYS A 275 9.03 -21.46 5.02
C LYS A 275 9.44 -22.64 4.12
N ALA A 276 9.86 -23.76 4.70
CA ALA A 276 10.20 -24.96 3.94
C ALA A 276 8.97 -25.52 3.20
N ASP A 277 7.80 -25.54 3.85
CA ASP A 277 6.55 -25.98 3.23
C ASP A 277 6.21 -25.12 2.00
N PHE A 278 6.30 -23.80 2.10
CA PHE A 278 6.06 -22.91 0.95
C PHE A 278 7.10 -23.06 -0.16
N ALA A 279 8.37 -23.29 0.17
CA ALA A 279 9.42 -23.55 -0.81
C ALA A 279 9.16 -24.87 -1.57
N SER A 280 8.68 -25.91 -0.88
CA SER A 280 8.31 -27.17 -1.54
C SER A 280 7.09 -27.01 -2.47
N GLN A 281 6.09 -26.22 -2.06
CA GLN A 281 4.90 -25.95 -2.87
C GLN A 281 5.23 -25.12 -4.13
N SER A 282 6.18 -24.18 -4.05
CA SER A 282 6.60 -23.40 -5.21
C SER A 282 7.42 -24.25 -6.19
N ALA A 283 8.28 -25.14 -5.70
CA ALA A 283 9.03 -26.09 -6.52
C ALA A 283 8.10 -27.08 -7.25
N ALA A 284 7.09 -27.62 -6.57
CA ALA A 284 6.14 -28.56 -7.16
C ALA A 284 5.25 -27.95 -8.26
N ARG A 285 5.06 -26.63 -8.27
CA ARG A 285 4.23 -25.92 -9.27
C ARG A 285 4.98 -25.57 -10.56
N ASN A 286 6.30 -25.73 -10.62
CA ASN A 286 7.11 -25.51 -11.82
C ASN A 286 7.75 -26.82 -12.35
N PRO A 287 6.98 -27.84 -12.79
CA PRO A 287 7.57 -29.06 -13.33
C PRO A 287 8.06 -28.97 -14.79
N THR A 288 7.98 -27.82 -15.49
CA THR A 288 8.34 -27.77 -16.91
C THR A 288 9.05 -26.48 -17.32
N ASN A 289 10.38 -26.52 -17.36
CA ASN A 289 11.16 -25.76 -18.34
C ASN A 289 12.45 -26.55 -18.67
N GLU A 290 12.27 -27.79 -19.10
CA GLU A 290 13.36 -28.66 -19.56
C GLU A 290 12.79 -29.63 -20.62
N GLN A 291 12.34 -29.11 -21.77
CA GLN A 291 12.10 -29.85 -23.02
C GLN A 291 11.60 -28.89 -24.12
N SER A 292 12.49 -28.05 -24.64
CA SER A 292 12.42 -27.51 -26.01
C SER A 292 13.76 -26.89 -26.36
N SER A 293 14.69 -27.75 -26.78
CA SER A 293 15.80 -27.46 -27.70
C SER A 293 16.19 -28.76 -28.36
#